data_AF-A0A2M7JX00-F1
#
_entry.id   AF-A0A2M7JX00-F1
#
_cell.length_a   1.000
_cell.length_b   1.000
_cell.length_c   1.000
_cell.angle_alpha   90.00
_cell.angle_beta   90.00
_cell.angle_gamma   90.00
#
_symmetry.space_group_name_H-M   'P 1'
#
loop_
_entity.id
_entity.type
_entity.pdbx_description
1 polymer ?
#
loop_
_entity_poly.entity_id
_entity_poly.type
_entity_poly.pdbx_seq_one_letter_code
_entity_poly.pdbx_strand_id
1 'polypeptide(L)' 'RTSALENVELPLVYAGTSPSKRKEMAQKALAEVGLKGREHHHPSQLS' A
#
# COMPACT_ATOMS: atom_id res chain seq x y z
N ARG A 1 4.33 -13.39 -2.22
CA ARG A 1 3.08 -12.65 -2.52
C ARG A 1 3.21 -11.31 -1.83
N THR A 2 3.05 -10.20 -2.53
CA THR A 2 3.13 -8.86 -1.92
C THR A 2 1.89 -8.58 -1.08
N SER A 3 2.04 -7.82 -0.01
CA SER A 3 0.93 -7.29 0.79
C SER A 3 0.19 -6.17 0.05
N ALA A 4 -1.00 -5.79 0.53
CA ALA A 4 -1.75 -4.66 0.01
C ALA A 4 -0.93 -3.37 0.06
N LEU A 5 -0.21 -3.13 1.17
CA LEU A 5 0.67 -1.98 1.31
C LEU A 5 1.80 -1.99 0.29
N GLU A 6 2.51 -3.10 0.14
CA GLU A 6 3.61 -3.23 -0.82
C GLU A 6 3.15 -3.04 -2.28
N ASN A 7 1.95 -3.52 -2.63
CA ASN A 7 1.37 -3.31 -3.95
C ASN A 7 1.11 -1.82 -4.25
N VAL A 8 0.66 -1.08 -3.24
CA VAL A 8 0.39 0.36 -3.35
C VAL A 8 1.68 1.19 -3.30
N GLU A 9 2.73 0.71 -2.62
CA GLU A 9 4.04 1.38 -2.56
C GLU A 9 4.84 1.26 -3.86
N LEU A 10 4.64 0.20 -4.64
CA LEU A 10 5.42 -0.10 -5.85
C LEU A 10 5.51 1.08 -6.85
N PRO A 11 4.41 1.75 -7.27
CA PRO A 11 4.52 2.94 -8.12
C PRO A 11 5.31 4.09 -7.48
N LEU A 12 5.24 4.25 -6.16
CA LEU A 12 5.95 5.32 -5.44
C LEU A 12 7.45 5.02 -5.33
N VAL A 13 7.84 3.74 -5.30
CA VAL A 13 9.23 3.31 -5.40
C VAL A 13 9.81 3.71 -6.75
N TYR A 14 9.08 3.44 -7.84
CA TYR A 14 9.51 3.86 -9.18
C TYR A 14 9.55 5.38 -9.36
N ALA A 15 8.70 6.11 -8.65
CA ALA A 15 8.73 7.57 -8.60
C ALA A 15 9.87 8.15 -7.73
N GLY A 16 10.71 7.32 -7.10
CA GLY A 16 11.81 7.78 -6.25
C GLY A 16 11.37 8.41 -4.93
N THR A 17 10.15 8.14 -4.47
CA THR A 17 9.62 8.70 -3.21
C THR A 17 10.34 8.10 -2.01
N SER A 18 10.65 8.92 -1.00
CA SER A 18 11.37 8.45 0.21
C SER A 18 10.55 7.41 1.00
N PRO A 19 11.20 6.45 1.70
CA PRO A 19 10.50 5.37 2.40
C PRO A 19 9.41 5.83 3.38
N SER A 20 9.67 6.88 4.16
CA SER A 20 8.67 7.40 5.10
C SER A 20 7.43 7.95 4.39
N LYS A 21 7.65 8.71 3.31
CA LYS A 21 6.58 9.34 2.54
C LYS A 21 5.79 8.32 1.73
N ARG A 22 6.44 7.27 1.21
CA ARG A 22 5.76 6.17 0.53
C ARG A 22 4.79 5.46 1.45
N LYS A 23 5.22 5.15 2.68
CA LYS A 23 4.38 4.46 3.65
C LYS A 23 3.13 5.27 3.99
N GLU A 24 3.30 6.57 4.24
CA GLU A 24 2.17 7.47 4.51
C GLU A 24 1.20 7.56 3.32
N MET A 25 1.73 7.76 2.11
CA MET A 25 0.93 7.83 0.88
C MET A 25 0.20 6.51 0.59
N ALA A 26 0.85 5.37 0.79
CA ALA A 26 0.26 4.07 0.55
C ALA A 26 -0.84 3.74 1.57
N GLN A 27 -0.64 4.10 2.85
CA GLN A 27 -1.68 4.00 3.88
C GLN A 27 -2.90 4.87 3.54
N LYS A 28 -2.67 6.10 3.07
CA LYS A 28 -3.76 6.99 2.64
C LYS A 28 -4.53 6.41 1.45
N ALA A 29 -3.83 5.95 0.43
CA ALA A 29 -4.45 5.34 -0.74
C ALA A 29 -5.25 4.07 -0.40
N LEU A 30 -4.74 3.22 0.51
CA LEU A 30 -5.50 2.08 1.02
C LEU A 30 -6.78 2.50 1.75
N ALA A 31 -6.72 3.58 2.53
CA ALA A 31 -7.90 4.11 3.20
C ALA A 31 -8.94 4.66 2.22
N GLU A 32 -8.52 5.32 1.14
CA GLU A 32 -9.40 5.87 0.09
C GLU A 32 -10.20 4.77 -0.64
N VAL A 33 -9.64 3.56 -0.75
CA VAL A 33 -10.32 2.40 -1.37
C VAL A 33 -11.01 1.48 -0.35
N GLY A 34 -11.13 1.91 0.92
CA GLY A 34 -11.83 1.16 1.97
C GLY A 34 -11.04 -0.04 2.53
N LEU A 35 -9.74 -0.12 2.28
CA LEU A 35 -8.85 -1.20 2.74
C LEU A 35 -8.01 -0.80 3.98
N LYS A 36 -8.44 0.20 4.73
CA LYS A 36 -7.81 0.58 6.00
C LYS A 36 -7.76 -0.62 6.96
N GLY A 37 -6.61 -0.88 7.58
CA GLY A 37 -6.40 -2.05 8.46
C GLY A 37 -6.09 -3.35 7.73
N ARG A 38 -6.02 -3.33 6.38
CA ARG A 38 -5.67 -4.48 5.56
C ARG A 38 -4.27 -4.39 4.95
N GLU A 39 -3.42 -3.52 5.47
CA GLU A 39 -2.09 -3.19 4.93
C GLU A 39 -1.22 -4.44 4.72
N HIS A 40 -1.28 -5.40 5.66
CA HIS A 40 -0.48 -6.63 5.63
C HIS A 40 -1.17 -7.81 4.95
N HIS A 41 -2.43 -7.66 4.52
CA HIS A 41 -3.15 -8.73 3.86
C HIS A 41 -2.65 -8.89 2.42
N HIS A 42 -2.54 -10.12 1.95
CA HIS A 42 -2.27 -10.39 0.56
C HIS A 42 -3.54 -10.23 -0.27
N PRO A 43 -3.43 -9.94 -1.59
CA PRO A 43 -4.58 -9.77 -2.48
C PRO A 43 -5.63 -10.90 -2.41
N SER A 44 -5.19 -12.14 -2.18
CA SER A 44 -6.08 -13.30 -2.04
C SER A 44 -6.89 -13.34 -0.73
N GLN A 45 -6.65 -12.41 0.19
CA GLN A 45 -7.32 -12.29 1.49
C GLN A 45 -8.21 -11.03 1.55
N LEU A 46 -8.34 -10.31 0.44
CA LEU A 46 -9.14 -9.09 0.30
C LEU A 46 -10.52 -9.37 -0.33
N SER A 47 -10.90 -10.64 -0.46
CA SER A 47 -12.18 -11.12 -1.00
C SER A 47 -12.92 -11.99 0.00
#